data_AF-A0AAD1MVK7-F1
#
_entry.id   AF-A0AAD1MVK7-F1
#
_cell.length_a   1.000
_cell.length_b   1.000
_cell.length_c   1.000
_cell.angle_alpha   90.00
_cell.angle_beta   90.00
_cell.angle_gamma   90.00
#
_symmetry.space_group_name_H-M   'P 1'
#
loop_
_entity.id
_entity.type
_entity.pdbx_description
1 polymer ?
#
loop_
_entity_poly.entity_id
_entity_poly.type
_entity_poly.pdbx_seq_one_letter_code
_entity_poly.pdbx_strand_id
1 'polypeptide(L)'
;MADRLKVLWAGALGAAAAIGVMAAPAVASADATDDYPIPNRIMRTTCTVEQYMAAARDTSPVYYQRYMIDYNNRPIDIQNMARDRIYWFFSLDYTGRRQYSENTATNVYYEQVATRWGNWAKLFFNNKGVVAHATDVCMSYPPSDPSVWHWGPNERR
;
A
#
# COMPACT_ATOMS: atom_id res chain seq x y z
N MET A 1 20.43 -63.99 41.49
CA MET A 1 21.19 -64.65 40.41
C MET A 1 20.44 -64.33 39.13
N ALA A 2 20.96 -63.74 38.06
CA ALA A 2 22.31 -63.51 37.57
C ALA A 2 22.19 -62.29 36.60
N ASP A 3 23.18 -61.51 36.22
CA ASP A 3 24.59 -61.47 36.53
C ASP A 3 25.08 -60.06 36.20
N ARG A 4 26.10 -59.64 36.93
CA ARG A 4 26.81 -58.38 36.74
C ARG A 4 27.80 -58.52 35.58
N LEU A 5 27.70 -57.60 34.62
CA LEU A 5 28.79 -56.69 34.23
C LEU A 5 29.99 -57.22 33.41
N LYS A 6 30.31 -56.43 32.37
CA LYS A 6 31.56 -56.31 31.58
C LYS A 6 31.65 -57.31 30.43
N VAL A 7 31.77 -56.85 29.19
CA VAL A 7 33.06 -56.55 28.51
C VAL A 7 32.66 -55.83 27.19
N LEU A 8 32.93 -54.52 27.06
CA LEU A 8 34.12 -53.92 26.43
C LEU A 8 34.02 -53.78 24.88
N TRP A 9 34.14 -52.51 24.45
CA TRP A 9 34.67 -51.98 23.17
C TRP A 9 33.83 -52.02 21.87
N ALA A 10 33.77 -50.82 21.29
CA ALA A 10 33.80 -50.45 19.87
C ALA A 10 32.47 -50.19 19.11
N GLY A 11 32.39 -48.98 18.54
CA GLY A 11 31.36 -48.54 17.59
C GLY A 11 30.68 -47.24 18.02
N ALA A 12 31.38 -46.12 18.13
CA ALA A 12 31.55 -45.12 17.07
C ALA A 12 30.23 -44.47 16.56
N LEU A 13 30.19 -43.14 16.70
CA LEU A 13 29.52 -42.15 15.85
C LEU A 13 27.99 -42.01 15.94
N GLY A 14 27.54 -40.82 16.34
CA GLY A 14 26.14 -40.41 16.19
C GLY A 14 25.86 -39.04 16.81
N ALA A 15 26.05 -37.98 16.03
CA ALA A 15 25.89 -36.57 16.38
C ALA A 15 24.49 -36.19 16.88
N ALA A 16 24.42 -35.19 17.78
CA ALA A 16 23.30 -34.24 17.82
C ALA A 16 23.67 -33.00 18.67
N ALA A 17 24.52 -32.11 18.13
CA ALA A 17 24.50 -30.71 18.55
C ALA A 17 23.28 -30.06 17.87
N ALA A 18 22.13 -30.08 18.54
CA ALA A 18 20.95 -29.36 18.09
C ALA A 18 21.14 -27.85 18.35
N ILE A 19 21.84 -27.17 17.43
CA ILE A 19 21.80 -25.72 17.35
C ILE A 19 20.44 -25.38 16.73
N GLY A 20 19.49 -24.99 17.59
CA GLY A 20 18.24 -24.39 17.16
C GLY A 20 18.51 -23.04 16.51
N VAL A 21 18.70 -23.02 15.19
CA VAL A 21 18.56 -21.80 14.41
C VAL A 21 17.06 -21.54 14.35
N MET A 22 16.57 -20.71 15.28
CA MET A 22 15.28 -20.05 15.10
C MET A 22 15.45 -19.10 13.91
N ALA A 23 15.25 -19.61 12.70
CA ALA A 23 15.03 -18.79 11.53
C ALA A 23 13.76 -17.99 11.82
N ALA A 24 13.92 -16.73 12.24
CA ALA A 24 12.84 -15.77 12.13
C ALA A 24 12.32 -15.87 10.68
N PRO A 25 10.99 -15.90 10.45
CA PRO A 25 10.49 -15.98 9.10
C PRO A 25 11.08 -14.81 8.32
N ALA A 26 11.94 -15.13 7.34
CA ALA A 26 12.35 -14.14 6.36
C ALA A 26 11.05 -13.67 5.72
N VAL A 27 10.72 -12.38 5.88
CA VAL A 27 9.64 -11.78 5.13
C VAL A 27 9.97 -12.00 3.66
N ALA A 28 9.22 -12.89 3.02
CA ALA A 28 9.28 -13.03 1.58
C ALA A 28 8.84 -11.68 1.02
N SER A 29 9.79 -10.91 0.51
CA SER A 29 9.48 -9.72 -0.30
C SER A 29 8.79 -10.24 -1.55
N ALA A 30 7.61 -9.73 -1.89
CA ALA A 30 7.08 -9.98 -3.21
C ALA A 30 8.10 -9.45 -4.24
N ASP A 31 8.17 -10.09 -5.42
CA ASP A 31 8.99 -9.63 -6.55
C ASP A 31 8.32 -8.38 -7.15
N ALA A 32 8.36 -7.31 -6.38
CA ALA A 32 7.76 -6.03 -6.66
C ALA A 32 8.77 -5.21 -7.46
N THR A 33 8.51 -5.06 -8.76
CA THR A 33 9.14 -3.99 -9.55
C THR A 33 8.91 -2.65 -8.85
N ASP A 34 9.75 -1.64 -9.13
CA ASP A 34 9.61 -0.30 -8.53
C ASP A 34 8.18 0.28 -8.61
N ASP A 35 7.41 -0.12 -9.64
CA ASP A 35 6.05 0.35 -9.85
C ASP A 35 4.94 -0.65 -9.51
N TYR A 36 5.19 -1.68 -8.70
CA TYR A 36 4.17 -2.67 -8.33
C TYR A 36 4.08 -2.92 -6.81
N PRO A 37 2.87 -3.13 -6.26
CA PRO A 37 1.55 -2.80 -6.83
C PRO A 37 1.25 -1.29 -6.85
N ILE A 38 1.92 -0.50 -6.01
CA ILE A 38 1.79 0.95 -5.92
C ILE A 38 3.06 1.61 -6.50
N PRO A 39 2.94 2.65 -7.36
CA PRO A 39 4.10 3.24 -8.03
C PRO A 39 5.13 3.89 -7.10
N ASN A 40 6.44 3.78 -7.38
CA ASN A 40 7.48 4.35 -6.51
C ASN A 40 7.33 5.85 -6.32
N ARG A 41 6.92 6.56 -7.38
CA ARG A 41 6.73 8.01 -7.39
C ARG A 41 5.72 8.48 -6.34
N ILE A 42 4.60 7.77 -6.15
CA ILE A 42 3.66 8.12 -5.08
C ILE A 42 4.18 7.70 -3.70
N MET A 43 4.96 6.61 -3.60
CA MET A 43 5.56 6.20 -2.33
C MET A 43 6.58 7.23 -1.84
N ARG A 44 7.27 7.92 -2.75
CA ARG A 44 8.27 8.97 -2.43
C ARG A 44 7.73 10.39 -2.42
N THR A 45 6.50 10.61 -2.87
CA THR A 45 5.97 11.98 -2.99
C THR A 45 5.90 12.67 -1.63
N THR A 46 6.28 13.95 -1.60
CA THR A 46 6.11 14.85 -0.47
C THR A 46 4.87 15.73 -0.59
N CYS A 47 4.11 15.59 -1.70
CA CYS A 47 2.90 16.36 -1.92
C CYS A 47 1.81 15.97 -0.94
N THR A 48 1.00 16.94 -0.54
CA THR A 48 -0.26 16.69 0.15
C THR A 48 -1.27 16.02 -0.79
N VAL A 49 -2.35 15.49 -0.22
CA VAL A 49 -3.47 14.95 -1.00
C VAL A 49 -4.03 16.01 -1.93
N GLU A 50 -4.21 17.23 -1.43
CA GLU A 50 -4.75 18.38 -2.16
C GLU A 50 -3.84 18.79 -3.32
N GLN A 51 -2.54 18.89 -3.06
CA GLN A 51 -1.54 19.16 -4.09
C GLN A 51 -1.59 18.12 -5.20
N TYR A 52 -1.64 16.84 -4.82
CA TYR A 52 -1.71 15.75 -5.79
C TYR A 52 -3.01 15.80 -6.61
N MET A 53 -4.15 16.01 -5.96
CA MET A 53 -5.45 16.06 -6.64
C MET A 53 -5.57 17.27 -7.57
N ALA A 54 -5.09 18.44 -7.16
CA ALA A 54 -5.05 19.63 -8.00
C ALA A 54 -4.15 19.42 -9.23
N ALA A 55 -2.98 18.81 -9.04
CA ALA A 55 -2.12 18.42 -10.16
C ALA A 55 -2.77 17.38 -11.07
N ALA A 56 -3.45 16.38 -10.52
CA ALA A 56 -4.16 15.37 -11.31
C ALA A 56 -5.35 15.97 -12.08
N ARG A 57 -6.04 16.97 -11.51
CA ARG A 57 -7.11 17.73 -12.19
C ARG A 57 -6.60 18.40 -13.45
N ASP A 58 -5.42 19.01 -13.39
CA ASP A 58 -4.92 19.83 -14.49
C ASP A 58 -4.12 19.00 -15.50
N THR A 59 -3.34 18.01 -15.05
CA THR A 59 -2.50 17.16 -15.92
C THR A 59 -3.23 15.94 -16.48
N SER A 60 -4.25 15.45 -15.77
CA SER A 60 -5.00 14.24 -16.12
C SER A 60 -6.51 14.45 -15.95
N PRO A 61 -7.10 15.50 -16.56
CA PRO A 61 -8.46 15.94 -16.28
C PRO A 61 -9.48 14.83 -16.46
N VAL A 62 -9.41 14.05 -17.53
CA VAL A 62 -10.36 12.94 -17.76
C VAL A 62 -10.35 11.91 -16.61
N TYR A 63 -9.20 11.62 -16.01
CA TYR A 63 -9.11 10.68 -14.89
C TYR A 63 -9.63 11.29 -13.59
N TYR A 64 -9.30 12.55 -13.33
CA TYR A 64 -9.83 13.30 -12.20
C TYR A 64 -11.36 13.36 -12.26
N GLN A 65 -11.93 13.75 -13.39
CA GLN A 65 -13.37 13.87 -13.59
C GLN A 65 -14.09 12.53 -13.37
N ARG A 66 -13.57 11.44 -13.95
CA ARG A 66 -14.15 10.10 -13.80
C ARG A 66 -14.07 9.62 -12.35
N TYR A 67 -12.96 9.91 -11.66
CA TYR A 67 -12.83 9.58 -10.25
C TYR A 67 -13.85 10.34 -9.41
N MET A 68 -13.98 11.65 -9.60
CA MET A 68 -14.89 12.48 -8.82
C MET A 68 -16.37 12.17 -9.10
N ILE A 69 -16.74 11.83 -10.35
CA ILE A 69 -18.09 11.32 -10.66
C ILE A 69 -18.37 10.01 -9.92
N ASP A 70 -17.45 9.05 -9.95
CA ASP A 70 -17.62 7.78 -9.23
C ASP A 70 -17.68 8.00 -7.72
N TYR A 71 -16.79 8.84 -7.17
CA TYR A 71 -16.74 9.26 -5.77
C TYR A 71 -18.08 9.84 -5.31
N ASN A 72 -18.63 10.82 -6.04
CA ASN A 72 -19.88 11.49 -5.69
C ASN A 72 -21.10 10.55 -5.75
N ASN A 73 -21.03 9.49 -6.56
CA ASN A 73 -22.06 8.45 -6.64
C ASN A 73 -22.00 7.45 -5.46
N ARG A 74 -20.97 7.50 -4.60
CA ARG A 74 -20.88 6.64 -3.41
C ARG A 74 -21.65 7.21 -2.22
N PRO A 75 -22.23 6.38 -1.33
CA PRO A 75 -22.75 6.84 -0.04
C PRO A 75 -21.72 7.67 0.75
N ILE A 76 -22.17 8.62 1.57
CA ILE A 76 -21.28 9.58 2.27
C ILE A 76 -20.29 8.86 3.21
N ASP A 77 -20.71 7.77 3.85
CA ASP A 77 -19.84 6.93 4.67
C ASP A 77 -18.71 6.30 3.86
N ILE A 78 -18.98 5.86 2.62
CA ILE A 78 -17.94 5.32 1.73
C ILE A 78 -17.02 6.41 1.17
N GLN A 79 -17.57 7.60 0.91
CA GLN A 79 -16.78 8.78 0.53
C GLN A 79 -15.79 9.18 1.64
N ASN A 80 -16.25 9.23 2.88
CA ASN A 80 -15.42 9.55 4.04
C ASN A 80 -14.37 8.45 4.27
N MET A 81 -14.76 7.18 4.22
CA MET A 81 -13.85 6.05 4.34
C MET A 81 -12.70 6.12 3.32
N ALA A 82 -13.00 6.46 2.06
CA ALA A 82 -11.98 6.59 1.03
C ALA A 82 -11.06 7.80 1.27
N ARG A 83 -11.63 8.96 1.66
CA ARG A 83 -10.84 10.14 2.03
C ARG A 83 -9.89 9.82 3.18
N ASP A 84 -10.40 9.31 4.28
CA ASP A 84 -9.62 8.97 5.47
C ASP A 84 -8.49 8.00 5.13
N ARG A 85 -8.77 6.99 4.28
CA ARG A 85 -7.77 6.03 3.83
C ARG A 85 -6.69 6.66 2.97
N ILE A 86 -7.05 7.58 2.06
CA ILE A 86 -6.10 8.32 1.23
C ILE A 86 -5.24 9.26 2.10
N TYR A 87 -5.85 10.05 2.99
CA TYR A 87 -5.09 10.91 3.91
C TYR A 87 -4.16 10.09 4.81
N TRP A 88 -4.61 8.96 5.33
CA TRP A 88 -3.76 8.03 6.07
C TRP A 88 -2.57 7.56 5.22
N PHE A 89 -2.79 7.11 3.99
CA PHE A 89 -1.69 6.69 3.11
C PHE A 89 -0.67 7.81 2.86
N PHE A 90 -1.13 9.05 2.62
CA PHE A 90 -0.27 10.21 2.43
C PHE A 90 0.44 10.64 3.72
N SER A 91 -0.09 10.29 4.89
CA SER A 91 0.58 10.54 6.19
C SER A 91 1.76 9.59 6.47
N LEU A 92 1.81 8.43 5.80
CA LEU A 92 2.90 7.47 5.95
C LEU A 92 4.20 7.99 5.32
N ASP A 93 5.32 7.59 5.92
CA ASP A 93 6.64 7.72 5.30
C ASP A 93 6.84 6.70 4.17
N TYR A 94 7.97 6.78 3.48
CA TYR A 94 8.28 5.84 2.39
C TYR A 94 8.22 4.37 2.85
N THR A 95 8.77 4.06 4.04
CA THR A 95 8.79 2.71 4.59
C THR A 95 7.37 2.20 4.84
N GLY A 96 6.51 3.01 5.46
CA GLY A 96 5.10 2.69 5.69
C GLY A 96 4.33 2.49 4.40
N ARG A 97 4.52 3.35 3.40
CA ARG A 97 3.89 3.20 2.07
C ARG A 97 4.36 1.95 1.35
N ARG A 98 5.66 1.61 1.45
CA ARG A 98 6.23 0.39 0.87
C ARG A 98 5.64 -0.86 1.53
N GLN A 99 5.54 -0.87 2.85
CA GLN A 99 4.94 -1.98 3.58
C GLN A 99 3.44 -2.12 3.25
N TYR A 100 2.72 -1.01 3.14
CA TYR A 100 1.32 -1.01 2.70
C TYR A 100 1.17 -1.61 1.30
N SER A 101 2.05 -1.24 0.38
CA SER A 101 2.12 -1.80 -0.99
C SER A 101 2.33 -3.32 -0.95
N GLU A 102 3.29 -3.81 -0.17
CA GLU A 102 3.57 -5.25 -0.01
C GLU A 102 2.37 -6.02 0.58
N ASN A 103 1.77 -5.51 1.64
CA ASN A 103 0.62 -6.13 2.28
C ASN A 103 -0.58 -6.20 1.31
N THR A 104 -0.77 -5.18 0.48
CA THR A 104 -1.83 -5.13 -0.54
C THR A 104 -1.57 -6.15 -1.67
N ALA A 105 -0.32 -6.37 -2.05
CA ALA A 105 0.04 -7.38 -3.06
C ALA A 105 -0.12 -8.82 -2.57
N THR A 106 0.20 -9.07 -1.30
CA THR A 106 0.34 -10.42 -0.76
C THR A 106 -0.89 -10.92 -0.01
N ASN A 107 -1.76 -10.02 0.45
CA ASN A 107 -2.97 -10.36 1.17
C ASN A 107 -4.19 -9.69 0.53
N VAL A 108 -4.99 -10.50 -0.17
CA VAL A 108 -6.24 -10.09 -0.84
C VAL A 108 -7.26 -9.44 0.10
N TYR A 109 -7.18 -9.71 1.40
CA TYR A 109 -8.04 -9.14 2.43
C TYR A 109 -7.40 -7.98 3.18
N TYR A 110 -6.23 -7.47 2.76
CA TYR A 110 -5.60 -6.38 3.49
C TYR A 110 -6.29 -5.03 3.26
N GLU A 111 -6.58 -4.69 2.00
CA GLU A 111 -7.22 -3.42 1.67
C GLU A 111 -8.75 -3.52 1.75
N GLN A 112 -9.30 -3.12 2.89
CA GLN A 112 -10.73 -3.24 3.17
C GLN A 112 -11.59 -2.24 2.39
N VAL A 113 -11.08 -1.06 2.03
CA VAL A 113 -11.84 -0.06 1.24
C VAL A 113 -12.14 -0.60 -0.16
N ALA A 114 -11.23 -1.41 -0.73
CA ALA A 114 -11.43 -2.06 -2.03
C ALA A 114 -12.65 -3.00 -2.05
N THR A 115 -13.06 -3.56 -0.90
CA THR A 115 -14.27 -4.40 -0.80
C THR A 115 -15.57 -3.60 -0.89
N ARG A 116 -15.51 -2.29 -0.61
CA ARG A 116 -16.65 -1.36 -0.66
C ARG A 116 -16.67 -0.55 -1.94
N TRP A 117 -15.50 -0.20 -2.46
CA TRP A 117 -15.35 0.58 -3.67
C TRP A 117 -14.03 0.25 -4.39
N GLY A 118 -14.10 -0.57 -5.43
CA GLY A 118 -12.90 -1.02 -6.15
C GLY A 118 -12.09 0.09 -6.85
N ASN A 119 -12.67 1.26 -7.11
CA ASN A 119 -11.95 2.39 -7.72
C ASN A 119 -11.49 3.45 -6.70
N TRP A 120 -11.56 3.18 -5.39
CA TRP A 120 -11.34 4.19 -4.34
C TRP A 120 -9.98 4.92 -4.41
N ALA A 121 -8.93 4.27 -4.90
CA ALA A 121 -7.61 4.85 -5.07
C ALA A 121 -7.20 5.07 -6.55
N LYS A 122 -8.17 5.05 -7.47
CA LYS A 122 -7.88 5.03 -8.91
C LYS A 122 -7.20 6.29 -9.43
N LEU A 123 -7.53 7.43 -8.85
CA LEU A 123 -6.83 8.69 -9.14
C LEU A 123 -5.42 8.70 -8.57
N PHE A 124 -5.19 8.04 -7.43
CA PHE A 124 -4.00 8.24 -6.60
C PHE A 124 -2.86 7.30 -6.91
N PHE A 125 -3.13 6.01 -7.11
CA PHE A 125 -2.05 5.05 -7.32
C PHE A 125 -2.39 3.81 -8.14
N ASN A 126 -3.66 3.60 -8.52
CA ASN A 126 -3.99 2.51 -9.44
C ASN A 126 -3.81 2.89 -10.92
N ASN A 127 -3.34 4.11 -11.22
CA ASN A 127 -2.97 4.56 -12.56
C ASN A 127 -1.56 5.18 -12.57
N LYS A 128 -0.58 4.46 -13.14
CA LYS A 128 0.82 4.87 -13.18
C LYS A 128 1.06 6.18 -13.94
N GLY A 129 0.32 6.40 -15.03
CA GLY A 129 0.45 7.62 -15.84
C GLY A 129 -0.04 8.87 -15.10
N VAL A 130 -1.17 8.76 -14.42
CA VAL A 130 -1.69 9.85 -13.56
C VAL A 130 -0.71 10.16 -12.43
N VAL A 131 -0.17 9.13 -11.78
CA VAL A 131 0.87 9.32 -10.75
C VAL A 131 2.08 10.05 -11.31
N ALA A 132 2.61 9.62 -12.45
CA ALA A 132 3.76 10.26 -13.06
C ALA A 132 3.50 11.75 -13.31
N HIS A 133 2.43 12.08 -14.04
CA HIS A 133 2.14 13.47 -14.40
C HIS A 133 1.82 14.35 -13.18
N ALA A 134 1.04 13.86 -12.21
CA ALA A 134 0.69 14.63 -11.04
C ALA A 134 1.89 14.85 -10.10
N THR A 135 2.70 13.81 -9.85
CA THR A 135 3.87 13.92 -8.96
C THR A 135 4.96 14.85 -9.50
N ASP A 136 5.04 15.03 -10.82
CA ASP A 136 6.02 15.93 -11.45
C ASP A 136 5.76 17.42 -11.14
N VAL A 137 4.51 17.79 -10.83
CA VAL A 137 4.12 19.20 -10.66
C VAL A 137 3.39 19.50 -9.36
N CYS A 138 3.01 18.52 -8.55
CA CYS A 138 2.13 18.73 -7.40
C CYS A 138 2.64 19.74 -6.36
N MET A 139 3.94 19.91 -6.21
CA MET A 139 4.51 20.92 -5.31
C MET A 139 4.23 22.37 -5.73
N SER A 140 3.78 22.63 -6.97
CA SER A 140 3.37 23.98 -7.43
C SER A 140 1.96 24.37 -7.00
N TYR A 141 1.21 23.46 -6.37
CA TYR A 141 -0.17 23.69 -5.96
C TYR A 141 -0.27 24.03 -4.46
N PRO A 142 -1.34 24.73 -4.03
CA PRO A 142 -1.58 25.00 -2.61
C PRO A 142 -1.71 23.70 -1.80
N PRO A 143 -1.06 23.59 -0.63
CA PRO A 143 -1.05 22.37 0.20
C PRO A 143 -2.40 22.06 0.88
N SER A 144 -3.30 23.03 0.97
CA SER A 144 -4.56 22.90 1.73
C SER A 144 -5.71 23.56 0.98
N ASP A 145 -6.01 23.06 -0.21
CA ASP A 145 -7.21 23.42 -0.97
C ASP A 145 -8.25 22.29 -0.87
N PRO A 146 -9.22 22.36 0.05
CA PRO A 146 -10.23 21.31 0.19
C PRO A 146 -11.18 21.24 -1.02
N SER A 147 -11.21 22.27 -1.89
CA SER A 147 -12.09 22.31 -3.06
C SER A 147 -11.80 21.22 -4.10
N VAL A 148 -10.65 20.54 -4.01
CA VAL A 148 -10.33 19.38 -4.86
C VAL A 148 -11.28 18.20 -4.64
N TRP A 149 -11.96 18.12 -3.50
CA TRP A 149 -12.99 17.11 -3.26
C TRP A 149 -14.39 17.56 -3.72
N HIS A 150 -14.51 18.83 -4.12
CA HIS A 150 -15.75 19.50 -4.48
C HIS A 150 -15.77 19.72 -5.99
N TRP A 151 -16.07 18.66 -6.73
CA TRP A 151 -16.11 18.71 -8.19
C TRP A 151 -17.21 17.83 -8.79
N GLY A 152 -17.93 18.39 -9.77
CA GLY A 152 -18.75 17.65 -10.71
C GLY A 152 -20.26 17.69 -10.44
N PRO A 153 -21.06 17.16 -11.37
CA PRO A 153 -22.52 17.35 -11.39
C PRO A 153 -23.28 16.68 -10.23
N ASN A 154 -22.66 15.70 -9.56
CA ASN A 154 -23.28 14.92 -8.47
C ASN A 154 -22.72 15.29 -7.09
N GLU A 155 -21.99 16.40 -6.99
CA GLU A 155 -21.49 16.89 -5.71
C GLU A 155 -22.66 17.14 -4.75
N ARG A 156 -22.59 16.56 -3.56
CA ARG A 156 -23.58 16.79 -2.51
C ARG A 156 -23.10 17.92 -1.60
N ARG A 157 -23.92 18.95 -1.50
CA ARG A 157 -23.78 20.05 -0.53
C ARG A 157 -24.13 19.59 0.87
#